data_AF-A0A1F9L895-F1
#
_entry.id   AF-A0A1F9L895-F1
#
_cell.length_a   1.000
_cell.length_b   1.000
_cell.length_c   1.000
_cell.angle_alpha   90.00
_cell.angle_beta   90.00
_cell.angle_gamma   90.00
#
_symmetry.space_group_name_H-M   'P 1'
#
loop_
_entity.id
_entity.type
_entity.pdbx_description
1 polymer ?
#
loop_
_entity_poly.entity_id
_entity_poly.type
_entity_poly.pdbx_seq_one_letter_code
_entity_poly.pdbx_strand_id
1 'polypeptide(L)'
;MLIDMRTRYCPFCKEQIHYQALVCRYCTRDLPPKVQSQRKNSHGWLAAIIAAGVIVGGAAFLAAEFLEERKNWLTEPTRRQKPQNPPD
;
A
#
# COMPACT_ATOMS: atom_id res chain seq x y z
N MET A 1 20.10 10.02 -20.76
CA MET A 1 20.95 8.95 -20.20
C MET A 1 21.38 9.39 -18.81
N LEU A 2 20.80 8.81 -17.75
CA LEU A 2 21.23 9.10 -16.38
C LEU A 2 22.53 8.33 -16.13
N ILE A 3 23.66 9.04 -16.12
CA ILE A 3 24.94 8.43 -15.72
C ILE A 3 24.90 8.29 -14.20
N ASP A 4 24.74 7.06 -13.72
CA ASP A 4 24.74 6.73 -12.30
C ASP A 4 26.13 7.04 -11.71
N MET A 5 26.24 8.14 -10.96
CA MET A 5 27.51 8.63 -10.38
C MET A 5 27.93 7.88 -9.11
N ARG A 6 27.30 6.75 -8.81
CA ARG A 6 27.69 5.94 -7.65
C ARG A 6 29.08 5.36 -7.87
N THR A 7 29.92 5.46 -6.84
CA THR A 7 31.26 4.86 -6.81
C THR A 7 31.34 3.77 -5.74
N ARG A 8 32.32 2.88 -5.87
CA ARG A 8 32.66 1.83 -4.89
C ARG A 8 34.17 1.68 -4.84
N TYR A 9 34.70 1.11 -3.77
CA TYR A 9 36.11 0.75 -3.70
C TYR A 9 36.36 -0.62 -4.34
N CYS A 10 37.48 -0.73 -5.05
CA CYS A 10 37.97 -1.99 -5.59
C CYS A 10 38.38 -2.92 -4.43
N PRO A 11 37.91 -4.17 -4.37
CA PRO A 11 38.27 -5.09 -3.28
C PRO A 11 39.74 -5.52 -3.31
N PHE A 12 40.44 -5.28 -4.42
CA PHE A 12 41.81 -5.72 -4.65
C PHE A 12 42.85 -4.63 -4.36
N CYS A 13 42.72 -3.47 -5.00
CA CYS A 13 43.68 -2.38 -4.89
C CYS A 13 43.17 -1.20 -4.04
N LYS A 14 41.93 -1.26 -3.53
CA LYS A 14 41.29 -0.23 -2.70
C LYS A 14 41.11 1.13 -3.37
N GLU A 15 41.26 1.19 -4.69
CA GLU A 15 41.04 2.42 -5.46
C GLU A 15 39.54 2.68 -5.68
N GLN A 16 39.16 3.94 -5.82
CA GLN A 16 37.77 4.33 -6.08
C GLN A 16 37.42 4.13 -7.56
N ILE A 17 36.37 3.36 -7.83
CA ILE A 17 35.92 2.99 -9.18
C ILE A 17 34.42 3.19 -9.36
N HIS A 18 33.94 3.19 -10.60
CA HIS A 18 32.51 3.22 -10.90
C HIS A 18 31.78 2.03 -10.27
N TYR A 19 30.59 2.28 -9.74
CA TYR A 19 29.79 1.24 -9.06
C TYR A 19 29.47 0.05 -9.97
N GLN A 20 29.24 0.32 -11.25
CA GLN A 20 28.91 -0.65 -12.29
C GLN A 20 30.15 -1.17 -13.05
N ALA A 21 31.38 -0.83 -12.61
CA ALA A 21 32.59 -1.32 -13.26
C ALA A 21 32.70 -2.85 -13.16
N LEU A 22 32.88 -3.49 -14.31
CA LEU A 22 33.17 -4.93 -14.42
C LEU A 22 34.68 -5.22 -14.26
N VAL A 23 35.53 -4.26 -14.60
CA VAL A 23 36.99 -4.38 -14.51
C VAL A 23 37.56 -3.13 -13.83
N CYS A 24 38.55 -3.32 -12.95
CA CYS A 24 39.20 -2.19 -12.28
C CYS A 24 40.12 -1.47 -13.27
N ARG A 25 39.98 -0.15 -13.42
CA ARG A 25 40.90 0.66 -14.26
C ARG A 25 42.35 0.63 -13.76
N TYR A 26 42.56 0.39 -12.47
CA TYR A 26 43.87 0.54 -11.83
C TYR A 26 44.63 -0.77 -11.68
N CYS A 27 43.96 -1.83 -11.20
CA CYS A 27 44.59 -3.15 -11.05
C CYS A 27 44.21 -4.16 -12.13
N THR A 28 43.37 -3.76 -13.09
CA THR A 28 42.93 -4.56 -14.25
C THR A 28 42.32 -5.93 -13.92
N ARG A 29 41.97 -6.19 -12.66
CA ARG A 29 41.26 -7.40 -12.23
C ARG A 29 39.76 -7.28 -12.49
N ASP A 30 39.15 -8.40 -12.85
CA ASP A 30 37.71 -8.54 -12.94
C ASP A 30 37.05 -8.38 -11.57
N LEU A 31 36.00 -7.56 -11.52
CA LEU A 31 35.16 -7.40 -10.35
C LEU A 31 33.91 -8.25 -10.48
N PRO A 32 33.44 -8.83 -9.36
CA PRO A 32 32.15 -9.49 -9.37
C PRO A 32 31.05 -8.48 -9.74
N PRO A 33 30.18 -8.81 -10.72
CA PRO A 33 29.06 -7.96 -11.08
C PRO A 33 28.17 -7.82 -9.85
N LYS A 34 27.99 -6.59 -9.36
CA LYS A 34 26.93 -6.33 -8.39
C LYS A 34 25.64 -6.38 -9.17
N VAL A 35 24.99 -7.55 -9.17
CA VAL A 35 23.55 -7.64 -9.39
C VAL A 35 22.94 -6.58 -8.49
N GLN A 36 22.48 -5.50 -9.11
CA GLN A 36 21.70 -4.50 -8.40
C GLN A 36 20.55 -5.30 -7.81
N SER A 37 20.57 -5.49 -6.49
CA SER A 37 19.44 -6.01 -5.76
C SER A 37 18.34 -5.00 -6.06
N GLN A 38 17.58 -5.32 -7.10
CA GLN A 38 16.33 -4.68 -7.42
C GLN A 38 15.54 -4.87 -6.14
N ARG A 39 15.50 -3.82 -5.30
CA ARG A 39 14.44 -3.64 -4.31
C ARG A 39 13.17 -3.65 -5.15
N LYS A 40 12.65 -4.83 -5.45
CA LYS A 40 11.32 -5.00 -5.99
C LYS A 40 10.44 -4.32 -4.96
N ASN A 41 9.86 -3.19 -5.34
CA ASN A 41 8.98 -2.40 -4.50
C ASN A 41 7.90 -3.32 -3.92
N SER A 42 8.11 -3.78 -2.68
CA SER A 42 7.17 -4.55 -1.86
C SER A 42 5.99 -3.69 -1.39
N HIS A 43 5.66 -2.63 -2.13
CA HIS A 43 4.58 -1.70 -1.84
C HIS A 43 3.25 -2.11 -2.48
N GLY A 44 3.23 -3.14 -3.35
CA GLY A 44 2.00 -3.65 -3.94
C GLY A 44 1.00 -4.17 -2.90
N TRP A 45 1.47 -4.81 -1.83
CA TRP A 45 0.58 -5.36 -0.79
C TRP A 45 -0.10 -4.27 0.05
N LEU A 46 0.55 -3.12 0.26
CA LEU A 46 -0.01 -2.01 1.04
C LEU A 46 -1.15 -1.36 0.26
N ALA A 47 -0.96 -1.18 -1.05
CA ALA A 47 -2.00 -0.69 -1.93
C ALA A 47 -3.23 -1.63 -1.94
N ALA A 48 -3.01 -2.94 -1.90
CA ALA A 48 -4.10 -3.92 -1.84
C ALA A 48 -4.90 -3.83 -0.52
N ILE A 49 -4.23 -3.69 0.63
CA ILE A 49 -4.90 -3.55 1.93
C ILE A 49 -5.75 -2.28 1.99
N ILE A 50 -5.20 -1.16 1.53
CA ILE A 50 -5.92 0.13 1.51
C ILE A 50 -7.16 0.03 0.61
N ALA A 51 -7.02 -0.51 -0.60
CA ALA A 51 -8.13 -0.69 -1.53
C ALA A 51 -9.23 -1.58 -0.93
N ALA A 52 -8.86 -2.70 -0.32
CA ALA A 52 -9.81 -3.59 0.34
C ALA A 52 -10.56 -2.89 1.50
N GLY A 53 -9.84 -2.12 2.33
CA GLY A 53 -10.43 -1.37 3.43
C GLY A 53 -11.48 -0.36 2.97
N VAL A 54 -11.18 0.40 1.89
CA VAL A 54 -12.12 1.38 1.31
C VAL A 54 -13.38 0.68 0.77
N ILE A 55 -13.22 -0.43 0.06
CA ILE A 55 -14.35 -1.17 -0.53
C ILE A 55 -15.24 -1.76 0.57
N VAL A 56 -14.66 -2.46 1.54
CA VAL A 56 -15.42 -3.12 2.61
C VAL A 56 -16.09 -2.08 3.52
N GLY A 57 -15.37 -1.02 3.90
CA GLY A 57 -15.91 0.05 4.72
C GLY A 57 -17.07 0.78 4.03
N GLY A 58 -16.89 1.15 2.76
CA GLY A 58 -17.94 1.80 1.97
C GLY A 58 -19.19 0.93 1.80
N ALA A 59 -19.02 -0.37 1.49
CA ALA A 59 -20.14 -1.29 1.35
C ALA A 59 -20.91 -1.48 2.68
N ALA A 60 -20.20 -1.60 3.80
CA ALA A 60 -20.81 -1.73 5.12
C ALA A 60 -21.59 -0.47 5.53
N PHE A 61 -21.04 0.73 5.23
CA PHE A 61 -21.70 2.00 5.51
C PHE A 61 -23.02 2.13 4.74
N LEU A 62 -22.99 1.87 3.44
CA LEU A 62 -24.19 1.90 2.58
C LEU A 62 -25.24 0.87 3.03
N ALA A 63 -24.80 -0.34 3.42
CA ALA A 63 -25.71 -1.38 3.91
C ALA A 63 -26.35 -1.01 5.26
N ALA A 64 -25.62 -0.34 6.15
CA ALA A 64 -26.15 0.09 7.44
C ALA A 64 -27.26 1.13 7.27
N GLU A 65 -27.03 2.18 6.48
CA GLU A 65 -28.06 3.20 6.20
C GLU A 65 -29.31 2.58 5.57
N PHE A 66 -29.13 1.68 4.60
CA PHE A 66 -30.24 0.98 3.95
C PHE A 66 -31.07 0.13 4.94
N LEU A 67 -30.40 -0.55 5.89
CA LEU A 67 -31.07 -1.35 6.90
C LEU A 67 -31.79 -0.48 7.95
N GLU A 68 -31.23 0.67 8.30
CA GLU A 68 -31.86 1.63 9.21
C GLU A 68 -33.15 2.19 8.65
N GLU A 69 -33.10 2.61 7.38
CA GLU A 69 -34.28 3.02 6.63
C GLU A 69 -35.35 1.91 6.68
N ARG A 70 -34.96 0.67 6.33
CA ARG A 70 -35.87 -0.50 6.38
C ARG A 70 -36.48 -0.75 7.77
N LYS A 71 -35.72 -0.55 8.85
CA LYS A 71 -36.26 -0.68 10.23
C LYS A 71 -37.28 0.41 10.54
N ASN A 72 -37.06 1.63 10.06
CA ASN A 72 -38.01 2.73 10.24
C ASN A 72 -39.37 2.39 9.59
N TRP A 73 -39.38 1.88 8.35
CA TRP A 73 -40.62 1.42 7.67
C TRP A 73 -41.42 0.36 8.46
N LEU A 74 -40.75 -0.54 9.19
CA LEU A 74 -41.40 -1.57 10.00
C LEU A 74 -41.96 -1.05 11.33
N THR A 75 -41.36 0.01 11.89
CA THR A 75 -41.76 0.56 13.19
C THR A 75 -42.83 1.63 13.08
N GLU A 76 -42.92 2.31 11.94
CA GLU A 76 -43.92 3.33 11.67
C GLU A 76 -45.39 2.85 11.78
N PRO A 77 -45.80 1.68 11.25
CA PRO A 77 -47.16 1.16 11.44
C PRO A 77 -47.46 0.85 12.92
N THR A 78 -46.47 0.37 13.69
CA THR A 78 -46.61 0.12 15.13
C THR A 78 -46.72 1.41 15.93
N ARG A 79 -45.97 2.46 15.57
CA ARG A 79 -46.07 3.80 16.20
C ARG A 79 -47.43 4.45 15.97
N ARG A 80 -48.00 4.28 14.76
CA ARG A 80 -49.37 4.73 14.42
C ARG A 80 -50.46 3.96 15.18
N GLN A 81 -50.22 2.69 15.52
CA GLN A 81 -51.18 1.84 16.22
C GLN A 81 -51.14 1.99 17.75
N LYS A 82 -50.06 2.48 18.34
CA LYS A 82 -50.03 2.74 19.79
C LYS A 82 -51.01 3.88 20.09
N PRO A 83 -52.05 3.68 20.91
CA PRO A 83 -52.96 4.76 21.27
C PRO A 83 -52.17 5.81 22.04
N GLN A 84 -52.12 7.02 21.51
CA GLN A 84 -51.66 8.20 22.24
C GLN A 84 -52.84 8.68 23.10
N ASN A 85 -53.11 7.99 24.21
CA ASN A 85 -53.94 8.57 25.27
C ASN A 85 -53.02 9.01 26.43
N PRO A 86 -53.16 10.25 26.92
CA PRO A 86 -52.48 10.68 28.14
C PRO A 86 -53.02 9.87 29.33
N PRO A 87 -52.17 9.52 30.32
CA PRO A 87 -52.70 9.08 31.61
C PRO A 87 -53.37 10.28 32.29
N ASP A 88 -54.65 10.10 32.63
CA ASP A 88 -55.42 10.97 33.54
C ASP A 88 -54.79 11.03 34.94
#